data_AF-A0A4R0L6J6-F1
#
_entry.id   AF-A0A4R0L6J6-F1
#
_cell.length_a   1.000
_cell.length_b   1.000
_cell.length_c   1.000
_cell.angle_alpha   90.00
_cell.angle_beta   90.00
_cell.angle_gamma   90.00
#
_symmetry.space_group_name_H-M   'P 1'
#
loop_
_entity.id
_entity.type
_entity.pdbx_description
1 polymer ?
#
loop_
_entity_poly.entity_id
_entity_poly.type
_entity_poly.pdbx_seq_one_letter_code
_entity_poly.pdbx_strand_id
1 'polypeptide(L)'
;MRPRTFELVRYRDPSGVSGTGVVAEGCEFSDGSVALRWCGDNPATAVWPNLHSVLAVHGHHGATEVRWIEAQPAARAHPAADIDHLFDELHEIRPPESVADPSPISHARGWAGARHLR
;
A
#
# COMPACT_ATOMS: atom_id res chain seq x y z
N MET A 1 21.07 -1.02 8.16
CA MET A 1 20.69 0.08 7.25
C MET A 1 19.26 0.52 7.55
N ARG A 2 18.87 1.74 7.18
CA ARG A 2 17.47 2.18 7.25
C ARG A 2 16.78 1.88 5.90
N PRO A 3 15.45 1.70 5.89
CA PRO A 3 14.71 1.58 4.64
C PRO A 3 14.94 2.79 3.73
N ARG A 4 14.94 2.55 2.42
CA ARG A 4 15.16 3.57 1.38
C ARG A 4 13.88 3.74 0.58
N THR A 5 13.46 4.98 0.38
CA THR A 5 12.23 5.28 -0.38
C THR A 5 12.55 5.63 -1.83
N PHE A 6 11.62 5.36 -2.72
CA PHE A 6 11.73 5.64 -4.15
C PHE A 6 10.38 5.92 -4.81
N GLU A 7 10.42 6.51 -5.99
CA GLU A 7 9.30 6.59 -6.93
C GLU A 7 9.53 5.58 -8.06
N LEU A 8 8.48 4.91 -8.50
CA LEU A 8 8.47 4.13 -9.73
C LEU A 8 7.94 5.03 -10.85
N VAL A 9 8.81 5.40 -11.78
CA VAL A 9 8.53 6.39 -12.82
C VAL A 9 8.37 5.70 -14.16
N ARG A 10 7.22 5.91 -14.82
CA ARG A 10 6.90 5.37 -16.14
C ARG A 10 7.01 6.44 -17.21
N TYR A 11 7.88 6.21 -18.20
CA TYR A 11 8.10 7.13 -19.32
C TYR A 11 7.24 6.80 -20.53
N ARG A 12 6.83 5.53 -20.69
CA ARG A 12 5.94 5.10 -21.77
C ARG A 12 4.90 4.14 -21.22
N ASP A 13 3.67 4.31 -21.65
CA ASP A 13 2.57 3.38 -21.38
C ASP A 13 2.04 2.78 -22.69
N PRO A 14 2.63 1.66 -23.15
CA PRO A 14 2.14 0.97 -24.34
C PRO A 14 0.71 0.41 -24.18
N SER A 15 0.25 0.21 -22.95
CA SER A 15 -1.07 -0.36 -22.67
C SER A 15 -2.19 0.67 -22.69
N GLY A 16 -1.87 1.94 -22.42
CA GLY A 16 -2.84 3.02 -22.24
C GLY A 16 -3.66 2.93 -20.94
N VAL A 17 -3.35 1.98 -20.05
CA VAL A 17 -4.11 1.73 -18.81
C VAL A 17 -3.56 2.53 -17.62
N SER A 18 -2.24 2.71 -17.55
CA SER A 18 -1.56 3.14 -16.32
C SER A 18 -1.07 4.58 -16.36
N GLY A 19 -1.00 5.18 -17.55
CA GLY A 19 -0.42 6.50 -17.76
C GLY A 19 1.11 6.54 -17.59
N THR A 20 1.64 7.77 -17.64
CA THR A 20 3.07 8.08 -17.50
C THR A 20 3.29 8.99 -16.29
N GLY A 21 4.53 9.12 -15.83
CA GLY A 21 4.90 9.84 -14.61
C GLY A 21 5.14 8.90 -13.44
N VAL A 22 4.94 9.39 -12.21
CA VAL A 22 5.05 8.56 -11.00
C VAL A 22 3.83 7.65 -10.93
N VAL A 23 4.04 6.35 -11.10
CA VAL A 23 2.97 5.34 -11.09
C VAL A 23 2.87 4.60 -9.76
N ALA A 24 3.93 4.65 -8.95
CA ALA A 24 3.92 4.13 -7.60
C ALA A 24 4.98 4.80 -6.71
N GLU A 25 4.74 4.78 -5.41
CA GLU A 25 5.72 5.05 -4.37
C GLU A 25 6.24 3.72 -3.82
N GLY A 26 7.49 3.68 -3.34
CA GLY A 26 8.11 2.46 -2.86
C GLY A 26 9.06 2.65 -1.69
N CYS A 27 9.25 1.59 -0.95
CA CYS A 27 10.19 1.49 0.17
C CYS A 27 10.91 0.14 0.10
N GLU A 28 12.24 0.15 -0.03
CA GLU A 28 13.10 -1.03 0.10
C GLU A 28 13.61 -1.12 1.54
N PHE A 29 13.26 -2.20 2.24
CA PHE A 29 13.67 -2.47 3.61
C PHE A 29 15.10 -3.01 3.66
N SER A 30 15.69 -3.01 4.86
CA SER A 30 17.08 -3.43 5.04
C SER A 30 17.33 -4.92 4.76
N ASP A 31 16.28 -5.74 4.71
CA ASP A 31 16.34 -7.15 4.30
C ASP A 31 16.17 -7.35 2.78
N GLY A 32 16.01 -6.26 2.03
CA GLY A 32 15.80 -6.26 0.59
C GLY A 32 14.33 -6.37 0.16
N SER A 33 13.40 -6.66 1.08
CA SER A 33 11.98 -6.67 0.75
C SER A 33 11.48 -5.28 0.34
N VAL A 34 10.45 -5.22 -0.49
CA VAL A 34 9.93 -3.95 -1.03
C VAL A 34 8.44 -3.84 -0.79
N ALA A 35 8.01 -2.73 -0.19
CA ALA A 35 6.60 -2.31 -0.22
C ALA A 35 6.41 -1.31 -1.36
N LEU A 36 5.34 -1.48 -2.15
CA LEU A 36 5.00 -0.62 -3.27
C LEU A 36 3.54 -0.17 -3.14
N ARG A 37 3.29 1.13 -3.30
CA ARG A 37 1.97 1.76 -3.29
C ARG A 37 1.67 2.35 -4.67
N TRP A 38 0.74 1.73 -5.39
CA TRP A 38 0.29 2.22 -6.69
C TRP A 38 -0.50 3.53 -6.55
N CYS A 39 -0.18 4.49 -7.41
CA CYS A 39 -0.91 5.75 -7.55
C CYS A 39 -2.12 5.58 -8.49
N GLY A 40 -3.03 6.56 -8.49
CA GLY A 40 -4.20 6.61 -9.38
C GLY A 40 -5.52 6.25 -8.70
N ASP A 41 -6.56 6.04 -9.51
CA ASP A 41 -7.96 5.92 -9.05
C ASP A 41 -8.25 4.67 -8.23
N ASN A 42 -7.46 3.62 -8.43
CA ASN A 42 -7.59 2.33 -7.74
C ASN A 42 -6.28 2.00 -7.01
N PRO A 43 -5.96 2.72 -5.93
CA PRO A 43 -4.66 2.57 -5.29
C PRO A 43 -4.59 1.24 -4.55
N ALA A 44 -3.49 0.52 -4.77
CA ALA A 44 -3.24 -0.78 -4.16
C ALA A 44 -1.83 -0.83 -3.56
N THR A 45 -1.64 -1.66 -2.55
CA THR A 45 -0.34 -1.90 -1.94
C THR A 45 0.07 -3.35 -2.17
N ALA A 46 1.33 -3.56 -2.57
CA ALA A 46 1.90 -4.87 -2.76
C ALA A 46 3.27 -4.96 -2.07
N VAL A 47 3.60 -6.17 -1.59
CA VAL A 47 4.92 -6.48 -1.02
C VAL A 47 5.63 -7.46 -1.95
N TRP A 48 6.90 -7.20 -2.19
CA TRP A 48 7.78 -7.95 -3.09
C TRP A 48 9.03 -8.40 -2.36
N PRO A 49 9.63 -9.53 -2.78
CA PRO A 49 10.85 -10.04 -2.14
C PRO A 49 12.07 -9.15 -2.38
N ASN A 50 12.10 -8.41 -3.50
CA ASN A 50 13.17 -7.48 -3.85
C ASN A 50 12.79 -6.58 -5.04
N LEU A 51 13.59 -5.54 -5.24
CA LEU A 51 13.42 -4.57 -6.33
C LEU A 51 13.56 -5.19 -7.73
N HIS A 52 14.38 -6.24 -7.87
CA HIS A 52 14.52 -6.94 -9.15
C HIS A 52 13.21 -7.60 -9.58
N SER A 53 12.48 -8.23 -8.66
CA SER A 53 11.16 -8.78 -8.95
C SER A 53 10.14 -7.70 -9.36
N VAL A 54 10.18 -6.52 -8.75
CA VAL A 54 9.34 -5.37 -9.16
C VAL A 54 9.64 -4.97 -10.61
N LEU A 55 10.91 -4.79 -10.94
CA LEU A 55 11.33 -4.36 -12.29
C LEU A 55 11.15 -5.44 -13.35
N ALA A 56 11.26 -6.72 -13.00
CA ALA A 56 10.99 -7.82 -13.92
C ALA A 56 9.53 -7.79 -14.42
N VAL A 57 8.58 -7.44 -13.54
CA VAL A 57 7.16 -7.37 -13.88
C VAL A 57 6.77 -6.00 -14.45
N HIS A 58 7.30 -4.92 -13.88
CA HIS A 58 6.81 -3.56 -14.14
C HIS A 58 7.78 -2.65 -14.90
N GLY A 59 9.02 -3.08 -15.15
CA GLY A 59 10.06 -2.27 -15.80
C GLY A 59 9.83 -2.07 -17.31
N HIS A 60 9.15 -3.02 -17.97
CA HIS A 60 8.78 -2.97 -19.39
C HIS A 60 9.93 -2.47 -20.31
N HIS A 61 11.06 -3.18 -20.33
CA HIS A 61 12.24 -2.85 -21.16
C HIS A 61 12.75 -1.40 -20.99
N GLY A 62 12.73 -0.88 -19.75
CA GLY A 62 13.16 0.48 -19.45
C GLY A 62 12.09 1.55 -19.67
N ALA A 63 10.85 1.16 -19.98
CA ALA A 63 9.74 2.10 -19.97
C ALA A 63 9.36 2.56 -18.56
N THR A 64 9.79 1.83 -17.52
CA THR A 64 9.60 2.19 -16.11
C THR A 64 10.90 1.99 -15.32
N GLU A 65 11.25 2.97 -14.49
CA GLU A 65 12.49 3.01 -13.72
C GLU A 65 12.26 3.42 -12.26
N VAL A 66 13.23 3.10 -11.41
CA VAL A 66 13.24 3.48 -9.99
C VAL A 66 14.01 4.78 -9.82
N ARG A 67 13.38 5.77 -9.19
CA ARG A 67 14.01 7.03 -8.78
C ARG A 67 14.08 7.08 -7.25
N TRP A 68 15.28 6.98 -6.69
CA TRP A 68 15.48 7.05 -5.25
C TRP A 68 15.22 8.46 -4.70
N ILE A 69 14.54 8.53 -3.55
CA ILE A 69 14.29 9.77 -2.82
C ILE A 69 15.32 9.85 -1.70
N GLU A 70 16.04 10.96 -1.61
CA GLU A 70 16.92 11.22 -0.47
C GLU A 70 16.06 11.50 0.76
N ALA A 71 16.33 10.79 1.86
CA ALA A 71 15.63 11.04 3.11
C ALA A 71 15.99 12.46 3.59
N GLN A 72 15.01 13.37 3.57
CA GLN A 72 15.19 14.67 4.19
C GLN A 72 15.44 14.44 5.69
N PRO A 73 16.50 15.03 6.29
CA PRO A 73 16.70 14.91 7.72
C PRO A 73 15.43 15.36 8.41
N ALA A 74 14.84 14.49 9.22
CA ALA A 74 13.61 14.76 9.93
C ALA A 74 13.77 16.12 10.62
N ALA A 75 12.97 17.11 10.21
CA ALA A 75 12.86 18.35 10.95
C ALA A 75 12.58 17.93 12.39
N ARG A 76 13.51 18.31 13.30
CA ARG A 76 13.57 17.91 14.70
C ARG A 76 12.15 17.70 15.23
N ALA A 77 11.80 16.44 15.49
CA ALA A 77 10.48 16.08 15.99
C ALA A 77 10.13 17.04 17.13
N HIS A 78 8.97 17.69 17.03
CA HIS A 78 8.37 18.36 18.17
C HIS A 78 8.42 17.40 19.37
N PRO A 79 8.77 17.88 20.58
CA PRO A 79 8.87 17.01 21.75
C PRO A 79 7.60 16.18 21.81
N ALA A 80 7.79 14.85 21.92
CA ALA A 80 6.74 13.85 21.88
C ALA A 80 5.49 14.40 22.55
N ALA A 81 4.45 14.67 21.75
CA ALA A 81 3.15 14.98 22.30
C ALA A 81 2.76 13.76 23.12
N ASP A 82 2.92 13.90 24.43
CA ASP A 82 2.37 13.13 25.53
C ASP A 82 1.85 11.72 25.16
N ILE A 83 2.79 10.86 24.73
CA ILE A 83 2.49 9.46 24.41
C ILE A 83 2.02 8.69 25.64
N ASP A 84 2.30 9.22 26.84
CA ASP A 84 1.96 8.61 28.11
C ASP A 84 0.44 8.66 28.37
N HIS A 85 -0.30 9.60 27.77
CA HIS A 85 -1.76 9.70 27.90
C HIS A 85 -2.56 9.07 26.76
N LEU A 86 -1.90 8.47 25.75
CA LEU A 86 -2.60 7.92 24.58
C LEU A 86 -3.46 6.69 24.89
N PHE A 87 -3.16 5.99 25.97
CA PHE A 87 -3.83 4.76 26.40
C PHE A 87 -4.62 4.91 27.71
N ASP A 88 -4.61 6.10 28.32
CA ASP A 88 -5.31 6.36 29.59
C ASP A 88 -6.83 6.50 29.41
N GLU A 89 -7.32 6.70 28.18
CA GLU A 89 -8.74 6.51 27.85
C GLU A 89 -9.05 5.00 27.78
N LEU A 90 -9.21 4.40 28.96
CA LEU A 90 -9.77 3.06 29.14
C LEU A 90 -11.06 2.91 28.31
N HIS A 91 -10.95 2.29 27.13
CA HIS A 91 -12.11 1.79 26.42
C HIS A 91 -12.78 0.74 27.32
N GLU A 92 -13.98 1.05 27.83
CA GLU A 92 -14.76 0.08 28.60
C GLU A 92 -14.89 -1.22 27.78
N ILE A 93 -14.34 -2.31 28.32
CA ILE A 93 -14.45 -3.63 27.72
C ILE A 93 -15.94 -3.98 27.72
N ARG A 94 -16.55 -4.10 26.53
CA ARG A 94 -17.94 -4.51 26.38
C ARG A 94 -18.15 -5.88 27.07
N PRO A 95 -19.11 -6.02 28.00
CA PRO A 95 -19.41 -7.31 28.62
C PRO A 95 -19.83 -8.34 27.57
N PRO A 96 -19.54 -9.64 27.78
CA PRO A 96 -19.82 -10.71 26.82
C PRO A 96 -21.31 -10.90 26.50
N GLU A 97 -22.22 -10.30 27.29
CA GLU A 97 -23.66 -10.53 27.24
C GLU A 97 -24.40 -9.72 26.17
N SER A 98 -23.69 -8.92 25.37
CA SER A 98 -24.30 -8.03 24.38
C SER A 98 -24.37 -8.60 22.95
N VAL A 99 -23.99 -9.86 22.72
CA VAL A 99 -24.16 -10.50 21.41
C VAL A 99 -25.56 -11.12 21.35
N ALA A 100 -26.57 -10.29 21.13
CA ALA A 100 -27.76 -10.78 20.44
C ALA A 100 -27.41 -10.83 18.95
N ASP A 101 -27.40 -12.02 18.37
CA ASP A 101 -27.23 -12.23 16.94
C ASP A 101 -28.41 -11.54 16.22
N PRO A 102 -28.20 -10.52 15.37
CA PRO A 102 -29.31 -9.97 14.62
C PRO A 102 -29.81 -11.06 13.67
N SER A 103 -31.10 -11.40 13.78
CA SER A 103 -31.77 -12.32 12.85
C SER A 103 -31.38 -11.98 11.41
N PRO A 104 -31.01 -12.95 10.57
CA PRO A 104 -30.52 -12.66 9.22
C PRO A 104 -31.61 -11.95 8.43
N ILE A 105 -31.38 -10.68 8.12
CA ILE A 105 -32.20 -9.94 7.16
C ILE A 105 -31.87 -10.55 5.79
N SER A 106 -32.83 -11.30 5.24
CA SER A 106 -32.76 -11.80 3.88
C SER A 106 -32.79 -10.64 2.89
N HIS A 107 -31.63 -10.26 2.38
CA HIS A 107 -31.54 -9.53 1.11
C HIS A 107 -30.65 -10.30 0.15
N ALA A 108 -31.30 -11.06 -0.72
CA ALA A 108 -30.68 -11.64 -1.89
C ALA A 108 -30.18 -10.55 -2.84
N ARG A 109 -28.86 -10.45 -3.05
CA ARG A 109 -28.26 -10.04 -4.32
C ARG A 109 -26.96 -10.82 -4.54
N GLY A 110 -27.05 -11.84 -5.39
CA GLY A 110 -25.95 -12.73 -5.72
C GLY A 110 -24.83 -12.03 -6.49
N TRP A 111 -23.60 -12.41 -6.17
CA TRP A 111 -22.40 -12.14 -6.95
C TRP A 111 -22.42 -13.03 -8.20
N ALA A 112 -22.58 -12.44 -9.40
CA ALA A 112 -22.44 -13.15 -10.65
C ALA A 112 -20.94 -13.32 -10.98
N GLY A 113 -20.49 -14.58 -10.97
CA GLY A 113 -19.11 -14.95 -11.24
C GLY A 113 -18.63 -14.58 -12.64
N ALA A 114 -17.36 -14.16 -12.72
CA ALA A 114 -16.62 -14.05 -13.96
C ALA A 114 -16.49 -15.44 -14.59
N ARG A 115 -17.07 -15.60 -15.79
CA ARG A 115 -16.83 -16.75 -16.65
C ARG A 115 -15.68 -16.44 -17.59
N HIS A 116 -14.68 -17.31 -17.53
CA HIS A 116 -13.62 -17.47 -18.52
C HIS A 116 -14.16 -17.36 -19.95
N LEU A 117 -13.52 -16.52 -20.76
CA LEU A 117 -13.51 -16.68 -22.20
C LEU A 117 -12.11 -17.15 -22.60
N ARG A 118 -12.12 -18.26 -23.34
CA ARG A 118 -10.97 -18.84 -24.04
C ARG A 118 -10.58 -17.96 -25.22
#